data_AF-A0A7C7KZ17-F1
#
_entry.id   AF-A0A7C7KZ17-F1
#
_cell.length_a   1.000
_cell.length_b   1.000
_cell.length_c   1.000
_cell.angle_alpha   90.00
_cell.angle_beta   90.00
_cell.angle_gamma   90.00
#
_symmetry.space_group_name_H-M   'P 1'
#
loop_
_entity.id
_entity.type
_entity.pdbx_description
1 polymer ?
#
loop_
_entity_poly.entity_id
_entity_poly.type
_entity_poly.pdbx_seq_one_letter_code
_entity_poly.pdbx_strand_id
1 'polypeptide(L)'
;AEFWSIDVEAALYDLDKLTNLAEGIVNHVLSKLPNEAGEELSILNVDLSPPKPPYKRITYMECLDILEQAGRPIEFGEDIGAEELKIITDKIGGEPFFILYWPKECRAFYYKTNGGDSRITNSFDLVWPMKDSAPLELASGGERINDYNELIESLRSKGLNPESYEWYSEMFRYGVPPHGGFGMGLDRLVMAVCQTDTVLETVFSPRTPKYSKP
;
A
#
# COMPACT_ATOMS: atom_id res chain seq x y z
N ALA A 1 -11.85 1.58 12.69
CA ALA A 1 -12.14 3.02 12.93
C ALA A 1 -10.93 3.68 13.58
N GLU A 2 -10.25 2.97 14.47
CA GLU A 2 -8.90 3.28 14.93
C GLU A 2 -7.95 2.18 14.44
N PHE A 3 -6.71 2.53 14.12
CA PHE A 3 -5.63 1.61 13.74
C PHE A 3 -4.28 2.31 13.95
N TRP A 4 -3.20 1.53 14.03
CA TRP A 4 -1.84 2.04 14.06
C TRP A 4 -1.21 2.04 12.67
N SER A 5 -0.65 3.18 12.26
CA SER A 5 0.06 3.36 11.00
C SER A 5 1.54 3.62 11.24
N ILE A 6 2.38 3.03 10.41
CA ILE A 6 3.79 3.38 10.25
C ILE A 6 3.89 4.20 8.97
N ASP A 7 4.04 5.51 9.10
CA ASP A 7 4.16 6.43 7.99
C ASP A 7 5.63 6.82 7.75
N VAL A 8 6.05 6.72 6.49
CA VAL A 8 7.41 7.06 6.06
C VAL A 8 7.31 8.06 4.91
N GLU A 9 8.04 9.17 5.01
CA GLU A 9 8.19 10.14 3.92
C GLU A 9 9.68 10.44 3.72
N ALA A 10 10.15 10.44 2.47
CA ALA A 10 11.55 10.61 2.14
C ALA A 10 11.74 11.57 0.95
N ALA A 11 12.61 12.56 1.14
CA ALA A 11 13.05 13.43 0.06
C ALA A 11 14.05 12.71 -0.86
N LEU A 12 13.99 13.02 -2.15
CA LEU A 12 14.84 12.47 -3.22
C LEU A 12 14.66 10.96 -3.44
N TYR A 13 13.49 10.44 -3.06
CA TYR A 13 13.05 9.08 -3.30
C TYR A 13 12.06 9.04 -4.46
N ASP A 14 12.36 8.17 -5.43
CA ASP A 14 11.46 7.79 -6.52
C ASP A 14 10.73 6.49 -6.14
N LEU A 15 9.81 6.06 -7.00
CA LEU A 15 8.99 4.88 -6.76
C LEU A 15 9.81 3.62 -6.47
N ASP A 16 10.93 3.40 -7.18
CA ASP A 16 11.78 2.23 -6.98
C ASP A 16 12.40 2.24 -5.58
N LYS A 17 13.01 3.36 -5.17
CA LYS A 17 13.56 3.51 -3.81
C LYS A 17 12.51 3.35 -2.72
N LEU A 18 11.28 3.82 -2.94
CA LEU A 18 10.18 3.65 -1.99
C LEU A 18 9.77 2.18 -1.86
N THR A 19 9.62 1.46 -2.97
CA THR A 19 9.30 0.03 -2.92
C THR A 19 10.42 -0.78 -2.26
N ASN A 20 11.68 -0.48 -2.57
CA ASN A 20 12.85 -1.08 -1.93
C ASN A 20 12.89 -0.82 -0.41
N LEU A 21 12.52 0.39 0.02
CA LEU A 21 12.43 0.73 1.43
C LEU A 21 11.29 -0.02 2.13
N ALA A 22 10.09 -0.07 1.52
CA ALA A 22 8.94 -0.77 2.06
C ALA A 22 9.20 -2.28 2.23
N GLU A 23 9.68 -2.96 1.18
CA GLU A 23 10.03 -4.40 1.28
C GLU A 23 11.20 -4.64 2.23
N GLY A 24 12.15 -3.71 2.29
CA GLY A 24 13.28 -3.77 3.22
C GLY A 24 12.84 -3.73 4.70
N ILE A 25 11.88 -2.85 5.04
CA ILE A 25 11.32 -2.78 6.40
C ILE A 25 10.63 -4.10 6.76
N VAL A 26 9.74 -4.60 5.89
CA VAL A 26 9.01 -5.86 6.14
C VAL A 26 9.99 -7.02 6.30
N ASN A 27 10.93 -7.17 5.37
CA ASN A 27 11.91 -8.24 5.43
C ASN A 27 12.82 -8.14 6.67
N HIS A 28 13.16 -6.92 7.11
CA HIS A 28 13.91 -6.73 8.34
C HIS A 28 13.14 -7.25 9.56
N VAL A 29 11.86 -6.86 9.70
CA VAL A 29 10.99 -7.34 10.78
C VAL A 29 10.91 -8.87 10.77
N LEU A 30 10.58 -9.46 9.62
CA LEU A 30 10.46 -10.92 9.48
C LEU A 30 11.77 -11.66 9.79
N SER A 31 12.93 -11.08 9.48
CA SER A 31 14.23 -11.70 9.79
C SER A 31 14.56 -11.74 11.29
N LYS A 32 13.93 -10.86 12.09
CA LYS A 32 14.17 -10.74 13.53
C LYS A 32 13.25 -11.62 14.35
N LEU A 33 12.00 -11.78 13.90
CA LEU A 33 10.95 -12.48 14.63
C LEU A 33 11.29 -13.91 15.07
N PRO A 34 11.95 -14.78 14.27
CA PRO A 34 12.33 -16.11 14.74
C PRO A 34 13.25 -16.10 15.98
N ASN A 35 14.08 -15.06 16.14
CA ASN A 35 14.99 -14.93 17.27
C ASN A 35 14.37 -14.15 18.45
N GLU A 36 13.47 -13.20 18.16
CA GLU A 36 12.90 -12.30 19.18
C GLU A 36 11.54 -12.78 19.72
N ALA A 37 10.81 -13.60 18.97
CA ALA A 37 9.45 -14.07 19.29
C ALA A 37 9.23 -15.54 18.87
N GLY A 38 10.28 -16.36 18.89
CA GLY A 38 10.22 -17.75 18.41
C GLY A 38 9.27 -18.64 19.21
N GLU A 39 9.10 -18.38 20.52
CA GLU A 39 8.15 -19.10 21.36
C GLU A 39 6.70 -18.78 20.96
N GLU A 40 6.36 -17.51 20.78
CA GLU A 40 5.04 -17.06 20.34
C GLU A 40 4.69 -17.61 18.96
N LEU A 41 5.63 -17.56 18.01
CA LEU A 41 5.43 -18.14 16.67
C LEU A 41 5.18 -19.65 16.73
N SER A 42 5.87 -20.35 17.63
CA SER A 42 5.66 -21.78 17.85
C SER A 42 4.27 -22.07 18.43
N ILE A 43 3.79 -21.24 19.36
CA ILE A 43 2.43 -21.33 19.91
C ILE A 43 1.38 -21.11 18.82
N LEU A 44 1.61 -20.14 17.93
CA LEU A 44 0.71 -19.82 16.81
C LEU A 44 0.82 -20.82 15.64
N ASN A 45 1.81 -21.72 15.65
CA ASN A 45 2.11 -22.65 14.57
C ASN A 45 2.29 -21.94 13.21
N VAL A 46 2.99 -20.80 13.24
CA VAL A 46 3.32 -20.00 12.07
C VAL A 46 4.76 -20.27 11.66
N ASP A 47 4.98 -20.67 10.41
CA ASP A 47 6.31 -20.74 9.81
C ASP A 47 6.61 -19.43 9.08
N LEU A 48 7.42 -18.57 9.71
CA LEU A 48 7.94 -17.37 9.09
C LEU A 48 9.16 -17.72 8.24
N SER A 49 8.91 -18.06 6.98
CA SER A 49 9.93 -18.05 5.94
C SER A 49 9.93 -16.67 5.28
N PRO A 50 10.84 -15.74 5.66
CA PRO A 50 10.85 -14.40 5.09
C PRO A 50 11.03 -14.49 3.56
N PRO A 51 10.10 -13.93 2.77
CA PRO A 51 10.27 -13.90 1.32
C PRO A 51 11.47 -13.01 1.01
N LYS A 52 12.32 -13.44 0.07
CA LYS A 52 13.53 -12.71 -0.27
C LYS A 52 13.20 -11.57 -1.23
N PRO A 53 13.56 -10.31 -0.91
CA PRO A 53 13.53 -9.24 -1.89
C PRO A 53 14.47 -9.54 -3.08
N PRO A 54 14.22 -8.96 -4.27
CA PRO A 54 13.10 -8.06 -4.56
C PRO A 54 11.77 -8.81 -4.71
N TYR A 55 10.71 -8.28 -4.09
CA TYR A 55 9.35 -8.77 -4.31
C TYR A 55 8.92 -8.51 -5.76
N LYS A 56 8.01 -9.34 -6.26
CA LYS A 56 7.50 -9.19 -7.62
C LYS A 56 6.82 -7.83 -7.75
N ARG A 57 7.05 -7.14 -8.87
CA ARG A 57 6.42 -5.86 -9.19
C ARG A 57 5.59 -6.07 -10.45
N ILE A 58 4.29 -5.86 -10.36
CA ILE A 58 3.37 -5.87 -11.50
C ILE A 58 2.67 -4.53 -11.57
N THR A 59 2.24 -4.12 -12.75
CA THR A 59 1.49 -2.89 -12.97
C THR A 59 -0.01 -3.13 -12.81
N TYR A 60 -0.76 -2.07 -12.50
CA TYR A 60 -2.22 -2.12 -12.50
C TYR A 60 -2.79 -2.65 -13.83
N MET A 61 -2.17 -2.29 -14.97
CA MET A 61 -2.57 -2.81 -16.28
C MET A 61 -2.37 -4.32 -16.40
N GLU A 62 -1.25 -4.86 -15.89
CA GLU A 62 -1.04 -6.31 -15.85
C GLU A 62 -2.07 -7.00 -14.93
N CYS A 63 -2.52 -6.35 -13.85
CA CYS A 63 -3.62 -6.85 -13.03
C CYS A 63 -4.91 -6.97 -13.84
N LEU A 64 -5.26 -5.97 -14.65
CA LEU A 64 -6.42 -6.02 -15.54
C LEU A 64 -6.33 -7.20 -16.51
N ASP A 65 -5.16 -7.40 -17.12
CA ASP A 65 -4.94 -8.51 -18.06
C ASP A 65 -5.08 -9.88 -17.38
N ILE A 66 -4.58 -10.03 -16.15
CA ILE A 66 -4.73 -11.25 -15.35
C ILE A 66 -6.21 -11.53 -15.04
N LEU A 67 -6.95 -10.50 -14.66
CA LEU A 67 -8.36 -10.58 -14.31
C LEU A 67 -9.25 -10.89 -15.52
N GLU A 68 -8.98 -10.27 -16.68
CA GLU A 68 -9.61 -10.58 -17.96
C GLU A 68 -9.42 -12.06 -18.31
N GLN A 69 -8.18 -12.56 -18.25
CA GLN A 69 -7.86 -13.97 -18.52
C GLN A 69 -8.51 -14.95 -17.53
N ALA A 70 -8.82 -14.49 -16.32
CA ALA A 70 -9.53 -15.26 -15.30
C ALA A 70 -11.06 -15.22 -15.46
N GLY A 71 -11.58 -14.48 -16.46
CA GLY A 71 -13.03 -14.33 -16.68
C GLY A 71 -13.71 -13.40 -15.68
N ARG A 72 -12.95 -12.51 -15.04
CA ARG A 72 -13.44 -11.52 -14.08
C ARG A 72 -12.88 -10.13 -14.41
N PRO A 73 -13.19 -9.57 -15.58
CA PRO A 73 -12.67 -8.27 -15.98
C PRO A 73 -13.18 -7.16 -15.06
N ILE A 74 -12.34 -6.15 -14.84
CA ILE A 74 -12.71 -4.88 -14.19
C ILE A 74 -12.33 -3.74 -15.13
N GLU A 75 -13.03 -2.62 -15.03
CA GLU A 75 -12.76 -1.47 -15.91
C GLU A 75 -11.53 -0.68 -15.43
N PHE A 76 -10.80 -0.05 -16.36
CA PHE A 76 -9.72 0.86 -15.99
C PHE A 76 -10.26 2.01 -15.13
N GLY A 77 -9.63 2.24 -13.99
CA GLY A 77 -10.08 3.25 -13.02
C GLY A 77 -10.93 2.68 -11.89
N GLU A 78 -11.28 1.39 -11.95
CA GLU A 78 -11.85 0.68 -10.81
C GLU A 78 -10.76 0.22 -9.83
N ASP A 79 -11.13 0.13 -8.57
CA ASP A 79 -10.27 -0.40 -7.51
C ASP A 79 -10.22 -1.94 -7.56
N ILE A 80 -9.15 -2.54 -7.03
CA ILE A 80 -8.97 -4.00 -7.01
C ILE A 80 -9.41 -4.54 -5.65
N GLY A 81 -10.57 -5.18 -5.62
CA GLY A 81 -11.14 -5.76 -4.40
C GLY A 81 -10.44 -7.03 -3.91
N ALA A 82 -10.89 -7.54 -2.76
CA ALA A 82 -10.31 -8.71 -2.11
C ALA A 82 -10.41 -9.99 -2.96
N GLU A 83 -11.51 -10.16 -3.71
CA GLU A 83 -11.71 -11.33 -4.58
C GLU A 83 -10.77 -11.27 -5.80
N GLU A 84 -10.60 -10.08 -6.38
CA GLU A 84 -9.69 -9.83 -7.49
C GLU A 84 -8.23 -9.99 -7.04
N LEU A 85 -7.85 -9.44 -5.89
CA LEU A 85 -6.53 -9.62 -5.30
C LEU A 85 -6.19 -11.09 -5.06
N LYS A 86 -7.17 -11.90 -4.64
CA LYS A 86 -6.98 -13.35 -4.49
C LYS A 86 -6.62 -14.01 -5.83
N ILE A 87 -7.38 -13.72 -6.89
CA ILE A 87 -7.11 -14.24 -8.24
C ILE A 87 -5.71 -13.82 -8.71
N ILE A 88 -5.36 -12.55 -8.55
CA ILE A 88 -4.05 -12.02 -8.95
C ILE A 88 -2.94 -12.73 -8.18
N THR A 89 -3.05 -12.81 -6.86
CA THR A 89 -2.08 -13.45 -5.96
C THR A 89 -1.84 -14.92 -6.34
N ASP A 90 -2.91 -15.68 -6.56
CA ASP A 90 -2.84 -17.08 -6.99
C ASP A 90 -2.13 -17.24 -8.35
N LYS A 91 -2.39 -16.33 -9.29
CA LYS A 91 -1.80 -16.35 -10.63
C LYS A 91 -0.33 -16.01 -10.66
N ILE A 92 0.14 -15.16 -9.74
CA ILE A 92 1.52 -14.67 -9.74
C ILE A 92 2.46 -15.45 -8.83
N GLY A 93 1.97 -16.45 -8.10
CA GLY A 93 2.78 -17.42 -7.36
C GLY A 93 2.55 -17.47 -5.85
N GLY A 94 1.62 -16.69 -5.30
CA GLY A 94 1.28 -16.74 -3.87
C GLY A 94 2.35 -16.12 -2.94
N GLU A 95 3.21 -15.25 -3.47
CA GLU A 95 4.23 -14.51 -2.69
C GLU A 95 3.87 -13.01 -2.61
N PRO A 96 4.43 -12.25 -1.64
CA PRO A 96 4.23 -10.81 -1.59
C PRO A 96 4.70 -10.10 -2.85
N PHE A 97 3.97 -9.06 -3.24
CA PHE A 97 4.21 -8.34 -4.48
C PHE A 97 3.70 -6.91 -4.41
N PHE A 98 4.20 -6.08 -5.31
CA PHE A 98 3.74 -4.72 -5.51
C PHE A 98 2.81 -4.63 -6.71
N ILE A 99 1.73 -3.86 -6.57
CA ILE A 99 0.93 -3.35 -7.69
C ILE A 99 1.33 -1.89 -7.91
N LEU A 100 1.96 -1.60 -9.03
CA LEU A 100 2.45 -0.29 -9.41
C LEU A 100 1.48 0.44 -10.34
N TYR A 101 1.63 1.76 -10.42
CA TYR A 101 1.03 2.59 -11.46
C TYR A 101 -0.50 2.60 -11.48
N TRP A 102 -1.09 2.90 -10.33
CA TRP A 102 -2.54 2.95 -10.21
C TRP A 102 -3.16 4.11 -11.00
N PRO A 103 -4.43 3.99 -11.42
CA PRO A 103 -5.16 5.09 -12.04
C PRO A 103 -5.21 6.31 -11.13
N LYS A 104 -5.07 7.49 -11.74
CA LYS A 104 -5.13 8.78 -11.03
C LYS A 104 -6.46 8.94 -10.29
N GLU A 105 -7.54 8.40 -10.82
CA GLU A 105 -8.90 8.46 -10.27
C GLU A 105 -8.98 7.78 -8.89
N CYS A 106 -8.29 6.66 -8.70
CA CYS A 106 -8.27 5.88 -7.46
C CYS A 106 -7.38 6.50 -6.37
N ARG A 107 -6.54 7.48 -6.72
CA ARG A 107 -5.55 8.06 -5.80
C ARG A 107 -5.92 9.45 -5.31
N ALA A 108 -5.36 9.83 -4.16
CA ALA A 108 -5.52 11.16 -3.61
C ALA A 108 -4.84 12.22 -4.48
N PHE A 109 -5.26 13.48 -4.34
CA PHE A 109 -4.79 14.60 -5.19
C PHE A 109 -3.27 14.82 -5.16
N TYR A 110 -2.59 14.41 -4.10
CA TYR A 110 -1.16 14.68 -3.91
C TYR A 110 -0.23 13.67 -4.61
N TYR A 111 -0.77 12.61 -5.23
CA TYR A 111 0.04 11.63 -5.96
C TYR A 111 0.55 12.19 -7.29
N LYS A 112 1.84 12.01 -7.55
CA LYS A 112 2.46 12.43 -8.82
C LYS A 112 2.01 11.54 -9.96
N THR A 113 1.62 12.12 -11.10
CA THR A 113 1.30 11.34 -12.30
C THR A 113 2.56 10.76 -12.94
N ASN A 114 2.43 9.63 -13.64
CA ASN A 114 3.54 9.07 -14.39
C ASN A 114 3.91 9.97 -15.58
N GLY A 115 5.21 10.18 -15.82
CA GLY A 115 5.68 11.05 -16.90
C GLY A 115 5.37 10.54 -18.32
N GLY A 116 5.11 9.24 -18.49
CA GLY A 116 4.77 8.62 -19.76
C GLY A 116 3.27 8.48 -20.01
N ASP A 117 2.44 8.47 -18.96
CA ASP A 117 0.97 8.39 -19.06
C ASP A 117 0.32 9.11 -17.87
N SER A 118 -0.35 10.23 -18.14
CA SER A 118 -0.97 11.07 -17.11
C SER A 118 -2.25 10.47 -16.50
N ARG A 119 -2.75 9.35 -17.04
CA ARG A 119 -3.91 8.61 -16.51
C ARG A 119 -3.53 7.75 -15.28
N ILE A 120 -2.24 7.48 -15.08
CA ILE A 120 -1.72 6.68 -13.97
C ILE A 120 -0.77 7.51 -13.09
N THR A 121 -0.55 7.06 -11.85
CA THR A 121 0.32 7.73 -10.88
C THR A 121 1.56 6.92 -10.57
N ASN A 122 2.64 7.57 -10.13
CA ASN A 122 3.81 6.88 -9.57
C ASN A 122 3.50 6.40 -8.14
N SER A 123 2.58 5.44 -8.03
CA SER A 123 2.11 4.87 -6.77
C SER A 123 2.26 3.36 -6.76
N PHE A 124 2.21 2.78 -5.56
CA PHE A 124 2.23 1.35 -5.33
C PHE A 124 1.32 0.96 -4.17
N ASP A 125 0.87 -0.29 -4.21
CA ASP A 125 0.41 -1.02 -3.03
C ASP A 125 1.28 -2.27 -2.86
N LEU A 126 1.65 -2.58 -1.62
CA LEU A 126 2.31 -3.83 -1.24
C LEU A 126 1.22 -4.80 -0.78
N VAL A 127 1.04 -5.87 -1.54
CA VAL A 127 0.05 -6.92 -1.26
C VAL A 127 0.74 -8.09 -0.58
N TRP A 128 0.14 -8.58 0.50
CA TRP A 128 0.60 -9.70 1.30
C TRP A 128 -0.36 -10.89 1.16
N PRO A 129 0.13 -12.09 0.77
CA PRO A 129 -0.68 -13.30 0.69
C PRO A 129 -1.08 -13.77 2.09
N MET A 130 -2.32 -14.22 2.23
CA MET A 130 -2.87 -14.81 3.45
C MET A 130 -3.26 -16.26 3.20
N LYS A 131 -3.10 -17.11 4.21
CA LYS A 131 -3.41 -18.55 4.11
C LYS A 131 -4.91 -18.82 4.04
N ASP A 132 -5.65 -18.28 5.00
CA ASP A 132 -7.06 -18.63 5.24
C ASP A 132 -8.02 -17.46 4.92
N SER A 133 -7.49 -16.24 4.76
CA SER A 133 -8.23 -15.03 4.39
C SER A 133 -7.80 -14.48 3.01
N ALA A 134 -8.45 -13.41 2.56
CA ALA A 134 -8.06 -12.75 1.32
C ALA A 134 -6.71 -12.03 1.48
N PRO A 135 -5.92 -11.86 0.40
CA PRO A 135 -4.69 -11.08 0.45
C PRO A 135 -4.92 -9.67 1.01
N LEU A 136 -3.94 -9.18 1.75
CA LEU A 136 -4.00 -7.88 2.42
C LEU A 136 -3.19 -6.84 1.65
N GLU A 137 -3.75 -5.66 1.47
CA GLU A 137 -2.93 -4.47 1.23
C GLU A 137 -2.20 -4.10 2.53
N LEU A 138 -0.90 -4.34 2.58
CA LEU A 138 -0.07 -4.13 3.76
C LEU A 138 0.43 -2.69 3.86
N ALA A 139 0.82 -2.11 2.72
CA ALA A 139 1.28 -0.73 2.63
C ALA A 139 0.81 -0.08 1.32
N SER A 140 0.60 1.22 1.35
CA SER A 140 0.23 2.02 0.19
C SER A 140 1.04 3.30 0.14
N GLY A 141 1.54 3.66 -1.04
CA GLY A 141 2.41 4.81 -1.16
C GLY A 141 2.77 5.19 -2.58
N GLY A 142 3.69 6.14 -2.71
CA GLY A 142 4.13 6.63 -4.00
C GLY A 142 4.82 7.98 -3.93
N GLU A 143 5.25 8.44 -5.10
CA GLU A 143 5.78 9.78 -5.28
C GLU A 143 4.68 10.82 -5.10
N ARG A 144 5.06 11.96 -4.53
CA ARG A 144 4.18 13.11 -4.33
C ARG A 144 4.45 14.17 -5.38
N ILE A 145 3.40 14.90 -5.75
CA ILE A 145 3.54 16.14 -6.51
C ILE A 145 4.46 17.05 -5.71
N ASN A 146 5.44 17.65 -6.37
CA ASN A 146 6.39 18.57 -5.75
C ASN A 146 6.41 19.96 -6.40
N ASP A 147 5.61 20.17 -7.46
CA ASP A 147 5.37 21.47 -8.09
C ASP A 147 4.07 22.10 -7.59
N TYR A 148 4.11 23.42 -7.33
CA TYR A 148 2.96 24.16 -6.82
C TYR A 148 1.77 24.17 -7.79
N ASN A 149 2.02 24.43 -9.08
CA ASN A 149 0.93 24.58 -10.05
C ASN A 149 0.27 23.22 -10.33
N GLU A 150 1.08 22.17 -10.49
CA GLU A 150 0.59 20.79 -10.64
C GLU A 150 -0.30 20.38 -9.45
N LEU A 151 0.09 20.75 -8.23
CA LEU A 151 -0.69 20.45 -7.02
C LEU A 151 -2.06 21.15 -7.04
N ILE A 152 -2.08 22.44 -7.38
CA ILE A 152 -3.30 23.24 -7.43
C ILE A 152 -4.24 22.74 -8.54
N GLU A 153 -3.70 22.36 -9.70
CA GLU A 153 -4.46 21.73 -10.78
C GLU A 153 -5.03 20.37 -10.35
N SER A 154 -4.25 19.55 -9.65
CA SER A 154 -4.71 18.26 -9.14
C SER A 154 -5.85 18.41 -8.13
N LEU A 155 -5.73 19.34 -7.17
CA LEU A 155 -6.80 19.69 -6.23
C LEU A 155 -8.10 20.04 -6.96
N ARG A 156 -8.02 20.95 -7.95
CA ARG A 156 -9.19 21.36 -8.75
C ARG A 156 -9.79 20.19 -9.53
N SER A 157 -8.96 19.33 -10.11
CA SER A 157 -9.42 18.16 -10.88
C SER A 157 -10.18 17.16 -10.01
N LYS A 158 -9.91 17.12 -8.70
CA LYS A 158 -10.62 16.29 -7.71
C LYS A 158 -11.82 17.01 -7.07
N GLY A 159 -12.18 18.20 -7.55
CA GLY A 159 -13.30 18.99 -7.01
C GLY A 159 -13.03 19.62 -5.64
N LEU A 160 -11.76 19.71 -5.23
CA LEU A 160 -11.35 20.30 -3.95
C LEU A 160 -11.07 21.80 -4.12
N ASN A 161 -11.45 22.61 -3.12
CA ASN A 161 -11.15 24.05 -3.12
C ASN A 161 -9.67 24.29 -2.71
N PRO A 162 -8.80 24.81 -3.60
CA PRO A 162 -7.40 25.04 -3.25
C PRO A 162 -7.18 25.97 -2.06
N GLU A 163 -8.07 26.93 -1.82
CA GLU A 163 -7.97 27.86 -0.67
C GLU A 163 -8.05 27.12 0.67
N SER A 164 -8.80 26.02 0.74
CA SER A 164 -8.87 25.18 1.96
C SER A 164 -7.57 24.41 2.23
N TYR A 165 -6.67 24.34 1.25
CA TYR A 165 -5.37 23.69 1.33
C TYR A 165 -4.21 24.68 1.29
N GLU A 166 -4.45 25.98 1.50
CA GLU A 166 -3.39 27.00 1.50
C GLU A 166 -2.27 26.66 2.50
N TRP A 167 -2.65 26.24 3.72
CA TRP A 167 -1.72 25.79 4.76
C TRP A 167 -0.75 24.68 4.31
N TYR A 168 -1.16 23.84 3.36
CA TYR A 168 -0.36 22.74 2.80
C TYR A 168 0.36 23.17 1.52
N SER A 169 -0.33 23.88 0.62
CA SER A 169 0.20 24.23 -0.70
C SER A 169 1.22 25.37 -0.66
N GLU A 170 1.20 26.23 0.36
CA GLU A 170 2.11 27.37 0.47
C GLU A 170 3.59 26.93 0.47
N MET A 171 3.93 25.84 1.16
CA MET A 171 5.32 25.35 1.25
C MET A 171 5.92 24.98 -0.12
N PHE A 172 5.09 24.57 -1.09
CA PHE A 172 5.53 24.22 -2.44
C PHE A 172 6.05 25.42 -3.23
N ARG A 173 5.67 26.65 -2.85
CA ARG A 173 6.21 27.88 -3.45
C ARG A 173 7.66 28.15 -3.07
N TYR A 174 8.13 27.56 -1.97
CA TYR A 174 9.48 27.76 -1.44
C TYR A 174 10.45 26.62 -1.80
N GLY A 175 10.04 25.72 -2.70
CA GLY A 175 10.87 24.63 -3.22
C GLY A 175 10.75 23.36 -2.38
N VAL A 176 9.84 22.48 -2.79
CA VAL A 176 9.72 21.11 -2.24
C VAL A 176 10.51 20.16 -3.14
N PRO A 177 11.47 19.38 -2.60
CA PRO A 177 12.21 18.43 -3.41
C PRO A 177 11.27 17.33 -3.94
N PRO A 178 11.63 16.63 -5.03
CA PRO A 178 11.00 15.36 -5.35
C PRO A 178 11.00 14.48 -4.11
N HIS A 179 9.85 13.92 -3.75
CA HIS A 179 9.67 13.15 -2.52
C HIS A 179 8.58 12.12 -2.72
N GLY A 180 8.54 11.17 -1.80
CA GLY A 180 7.47 10.20 -1.73
C GLY A 180 7.45 9.51 -0.39
N GLY A 181 6.41 8.73 -0.18
CA GLY A 181 6.18 8.08 1.08
C GLY A 181 5.12 6.99 0.98
N PHE A 182 4.95 6.29 2.08
CA PHE A 182 3.95 5.25 2.23
C PHE A 182 3.47 5.15 3.67
N GLY A 183 2.23 4.72 3.83
CA GLY A 183 1.68 4.25 5.08
C GLY A 183 1.66 2.73 5.09
N MET A 184 2.04 2.13 6.21
CA MET A 184 1.96 0.69 6.45
C MET A 184 1.12 0.45 7.69
N GLY A 185 0.07 -0.36 7.57
CA GLY A 185 -0.78 -0.70 8.71
C GLY A 185 -0.02 -1.62 9.66
N LEU A 186 0.32 -1.16 10.88
CA LEU A 186 0.98 -2.00 11.88
C LEU A 186 0.10 -3.19 12.26
N ASP A 187 -1.19 -2.96 12.47
CA ASP A 187 -2.14 -4.02 12.82
C ASP A 187 -2.25 -5.05 11.68
N ARG A 188 -2.19 -4.59 10.41
CA ARG A 188 -2.15 -5.48 9.24
C ARG A 188 -0.81 -6.22 9.11
N LEU A 189 0.31 -5.62 9.51
CA LEU A 189 1.60 -6.30 9.56
C LEU A 189 1.60 -7.42 10.59
N VAL A 190 1.02 -7.17 11.77
CA VAL A 190 0.83 -8.23 12.78
C VAL A 190 -0.11 -9.31 12.25
N MET A 191 -1.18 -8.94 11.54
CA MET A 191 -2.11 -9.91 10.91
C MET A 191 -1.38 -10.77 9.87
N ALA A 192 -0.56 -10.16 9.02
CA ALA A 192 0.26 -10.84 8.03
C ALA A 192 1.28 -11.79 8.65
N VAL A 193 1.92 -11.40 9.76
CA VAL A 193 2.86 -12.23 10.51
C VAL A 193 2.14 -13.40 11.17
N CYS A 194 1.06 -13.13 11.93
CA CYS A 194 0.37 -14.14 12.71
C CYS A 194 -0.59 -15.00 11.87
N GLN A 195 -0.81 -14.65 10.59
CA GLN A 195 -1.76 -15.32 9.69
C GLN A 195 -3.18 -15.41 10.28
N THR A 196 -3.62 -14.36 10.97
CA THR A 196 -4.98 -14.31 11.53
C THR A 196 -6.01 -14.00 10.45
N ASP A 197 -7.25 -14.46 10.65
CA ASP A 197 -8.35 -14.25 9.69
C ASP A 197 -8.87 -12.80 9.70
N THR A 198 -8.64 -12.09 10.80
CA THR A 198 -9.13 -10.72 10.99
C THR A 198 -8.13 -9.86 11.75
N VAL A 199 -8.06 -8.58 11.35
CA VAL A 199 -7.28 -7.55 12.04
C VAL A 199 -7.77 -7.29 13.47
N LEU A 200 -8.99 -7.73 13.82
CA LEU A 200 -9.50 -7.56 15.19
C LEU A 200 -8.72 -8.41 16.21
N GLU A 201 -8.07 -9.49 15.77
CA GLU A 201 -7.26 -10.35 16.65
C GLU A 201 -5.87 -9.77 16.93
N THR A 202 -5.47 -8.72 16.20
CA THR A 202 -4.15 -8.10 16.33
C THR A 202 -4.18 -6.83 17.17
N VAL A 203 -5.36 -6.43 17.64
CA VAL A 203 -5.58 -5.20 18.39
C VAL A 203 -6.21 -5.54 19.73
N PHE A 204 -5.58 -5.11 20.83
CA PHE A 204 -6.04 -5.44 22.18
C PHE A 204 -7.45 -4.96 22.51
N SER A 205 -7.83 -3.76 22.05
CA SER A 205 -9.17 -3.19 22.25
C SER A 205 -9.68 -2.58 20.94
N PRO A 206 -10.26 -3.37 20.03
CA PRO A 206 -10.65 -2.89 18.71
C PRO A 206 -11.67 -1.76 18.77
N ARG A 207 -11.57 -0.82 17.82
CA ARG A 207 -12.58 0.24 17.63
C ARG A 207 -13.19 0.13 16.25
N THR A 208 -14.47 -0.18 16.22
CA THR A 208 -15.29 -0.30 15.00
C THR A 208 -16.60 0.45 15.20
N PRO A 209 -17.39 0.73 14.14
CA PRO A 209 -18.73 1.32 14.30
C PRO A 209 -19.65 0.54 15.25
N LYS A 210 -19.43 -0.77 15.42
CA LYS A 210 -20.18 -1.63 16.34
C LYS A 210 -19.54 -1.74 17.74
N TYR A 211 -18.23 -1.49 17.86
CA TYR A 211 -17.46 -1.68 19.09
C TYR A 211 -16.74 -0.39 19.48
N SER A 212 -17.30 0.34 20.46
CA SER A 212 -16.74 1.59 20.98
C SER A 212 -16.39 1.53 22.47
N LYS A 213 -16.64 0.39 23.12
CA LYS A 213 -16.37 0.12 24.53
C LYS A 213 -15.69 -1.25 24.64
N PRO A 214 -14.80 -1.46 25.63
CA PRO A 214 -14.29 -2.79 25.96
C PRO A 214 -15.41 -3.77 26.29
#